data_AF-A0A3L7X8Z2-F1
#
_entry.id   AF-A0A3L7X8Z2-F1
#
_cell.length_a   1.000
_cell.length_b   1.000
_cell.length_c   1.000
_cell.angle_alpha   90.00
_cell.angle_beta   90.00
_cell.angle_gamma   90.00
#
_symmetry.space_group_name_H-M   'P 1'
#
loop_
_entity.id
_entity.type
_entity.pdbx_description
1 polymer ?
#
loop_
_entity_poly.entity_id
_entity_poly.type
_entity_poly.pdbx_seq_one_letter_code
_entity_poly.pdbx_strand_id
1 'polypeptide(L)'
;MSWLSFIDPEIARPLLAGWITGAAIGLADTAIVVIAVARSSSWPAQFSHFRVSIPAFGIAAVNGLLIGWTLIGLLMGALWIRIPQPRFSILVVAVGLAIIGLYAFIRGFDQRGEAAVLLATALLATLAFAVMLPALAASR
;
A
#
# COMPACT_ATOMS: atom_id res chain seq x y z
N MET A 1 -34.92 -3.46 -11.41
CA MET A 1 -34.27 -2.60 -10.39
C MET A 1 -32.88 -3.14 -10.15
N SER A 2 -31.83 -2.39 -10.50
CA SER A 2 -30.45 -2.82 -10.27
C SER A 2 -30.07 -2.51 -8.81
N TRP A 3 -29.48 -3.49 -8.12
CA TRP A 3 -29.08 -3.39 -6.71
C TRP A 3 -28.11 -2.24 -6.40
N LEU A 4 -27.56 -1.60 -7.43
CA LEU A 4 -26.66 -0.44 -7.34
C LEU A 4 -27.37 0.86 -6.93
N SER A 5 -28.71 0.94 -7.00
CA SER A 5 -29.45 2.15 -6.59
C SER A 5 -29.60 2.33 -5.07
N PHE A 6 -29.11 1.39 -4.26
CA PHE A 6 -29.24 1.41 -2.80
C PHE A 6 -28.01 1.90 -2.04
N ILE A 7 -26.86 2.05 -2.70
CA ILE A 7 -25.64 2.50 -2.01
C ILE A 7 -25.57 4.01 -2.08
N ASP A 8 -25.57 4.64 -0.90
CA ASP A 8 -25.37 6.08 -0.75
C ASP A 8 -24.07 6.51 -1.48
N PRO A 9 -24.13 7.42 -2.47
CA PRO A 9 -22.96 7.91 -3.18
C PRO A 9 -21.88 8.49 -2.25
N GLU A 10 -22.28 9.04 -1.11
CA GLU A 10 -21.36 9.58 -0.09
C GLU A 10 -20.53 8.49 0.60
N ILE A 11 -21.03 7.24 0.61
CA ILE A 11 -20.33 6.07 1.14
C ILE A 11 -19.58 5.33 0.01
N ALA A 12 -20.22 5.18 -1.15
CA ALA A 12 -19.62 4.48 -2.28
C ALA A 12 -18.33 5.14 -2.77
N ARG A 13 -18.30 6.48 -2.83
CA ARG A 13 -17.19 7.24 -3.41
C ARG A 13 -15.90 7.11 -2.60
N PRO A 14 -15.87 7.30 -1.26
CA PRO A 14 -14.66 7.07 -0.47
C PRO A 14 -14.18 5.62 -0.51
N LEU A 15 -15.08 4.64 -0.56
CA LEU A 15 -14.71 3.23 -0.68
C LEU A 15 -14.08 2.92 -2.04
N LEU A 16 -14.66 3.42 -3.13
CA LEU A 16 -14.07 3.30 -4.47
C LEU A 16 -12.74 4.03 -4.58
N ALA A 17 -12.63 5.25 -4.03
CA ALA A 17 -11.36 5.97 -3.95
C ALA A 17 -10.31 5.17 -3.19
N GLY A 18 -10.67 4.62 -2.03
CA GLY A 18 -9.83 3.73 -1.25
C GLY A 18 -9.39 2.49 -2.03
N TRP A 19 -10.31 1.81 -2.71
CA TRP A 19 -10.02 0.66 -3.57
C TRP A 19 -9.04 1.01 -4.69
N ILE A 20 -9.27 2.10 -5.43
CA ILE A 20 -8.40 2.57 -6.52
C ILE A 20 -7.01 2.91 -5.98
N THR A 21 -6.93 3.68 -4.89
CA THR A 21 -5.66 4.06 -4.26
C THR A 21 -4.90 2.82 -3.77
N GLY A 22 -5.59 1.88 -3.12
CA GLY A 22 -5.00 0.62 -2.66
C GLY A 22 -4.45 -0.22 -3.81
N ALA A 23 -5.22 -0.39 -4.89
CA ALA A 23 -4.76 -1.12 -6.08
C ALA A 23 -3.55 -0.45 -6.75
N ALA A 24 -3.56 0.89 -6.86
CA ALA A 24 -2.47 1.66 -7.42
C ALA A 24 -1.17 1.50 -6.60
N ILE A 25 -1.26 1.59 -5.28
CA ILE A 25 -0.11 1.34 -4.39
C ILE A 25 0.36 -0.10 -4.52
N GLY A 26 -0.55 -1.09 -4.52
CA GLY A 26 -0.18 -2.50 -4.62
C GLY A 26 0.58 -2.81 -5.91
N LEU A 27 0.21 -2.19 -7.04
CA LEU A 27 0.95 -2.30 -8.30
C LEU A 27 2.33 -1.64 -8.22
N ALA A 28 2.40 -0.43 -7.65
CA ALA A 28 3.66 0.28 -7.52
C ALA A 28 4.63 -0.41 -6.55
N ASP A 29 4.13 -0.90 -5.42
CA ASP A 29 4.89 -1.68 -4.43
C ASP A 29 5.39 -2.99 -5.04
N THR A 30 4.53 -3.68 -5.80
CA THR A 30 4.94 -4.86 -6.58
C THR A 30 6.10 -4.53 -7.52
N ALA A 31 6.02 -3.41 -8.26
CA ALA A 31 7.10 -2.99 -9.15
C ALA A 31 8.39 -2.69 -8.40
N ILE A 32 8.31 -1.99 -7.26
CA ILE A 32 9.47 -1.72 -6.38
C ILE A 32 10.10 -3.02 -5.92
N VAL A 33 9.32 -3.95 -5.38
CA VAL A 33 9.79 -5.26 -4.89
C VAL A 33 10.42 -6.07 -6.02
N VAL A 34 9.79 -6.15 -7.19
CA VAL A 34 10.33 -6.88 -8.35
C VAL A 34 11.66 -6.29 -8.80
N ILE A 35 11.78 -4.97 -8.89
CA ILE A 35 13.04 -4.30 -9.26
C ILE A 35 14.12 -4.55 -8.20
N ALA A 36 13.77 -4.49 -6.92
CA ALA A 36 14.71 -4.74 -5.83
C ALA A 36 15.21 -6.19 -5.84
N VAL A 37 14.32 -7.16 -6.04
CA VAL A 37 14.65 -8.57 -6.18
C VAL A 37 15.53 -8.81 -7.41
N ALA A 38 15.19 -8.21 -8.56
CA ALA A 38 15.97 -8.34 -9.79
C ALA A 38 17.39 -7.79 -9.65
N ARG A 39 17.60 -6.82 -8.76
CA ARG A 39 18.92 -6.24 -8.44
C ARG A 39 19.66 -6.96 -7.31
N SER A 40 19.01 -7.89 -6.63
CA SER A 40 19.59 -8.62 -5.50
C SER A 40 20.41 -9.82 -5.98
N SER A 41 21.72 -9.80 -5.69
CA SER A 41 22.62 -10.93 -6.01
C SER A 41 22.43 -12.14 -5.09
N SER A 42 21.78 -11.97 -3.93
CA SER A 42 21.57 -13.01 -2.92
C SER A 42 20.29 -13.82 -3.12
N TRP A 43 19.37 -13.36 -3.98
CA TRP A 43 18.08 -14.00 -4.22
C TRP A 43 18.20 -15.46 -4.69
N PRO A 44 19.04 -15.82 -5.69
CA PRO A 44 19.10 -17.21 -6.16
C PRO A 44 19.57 -18.20 -5.08
N ALA A 45 20.46 -17.76 -4.17
CA ALA A 45 21.01 -18.61 -3.12
C ALA A 45 19.98 -18.91 -2.01
N GLN A 46 19.14 -17.93 -1.66
CA GLN A 46 18.14 -18.04 -0.59
C GLN A 46 16.99 -18.99 -0.92
N PHE A 47 16.67 -19.17 -2.21
CA PHE A 47 15.54 -20.00 -2.65
C PHE A 47 15.94 -21.43 -3.09
N SER A 48 17.21 -21.79 -2.98
CA SER A 48 17.74 -23.11 -3.37
C SER A 48 17.10 -24.29 -2.60
N HIS A 49 16.50 -24.04 -1.42
CA HIS A 49 15.90 -25.07 -0.56
C HIS A 49 14.37 -25.18 -0.67
N PHE A 50 13.70 -24.27 -1.39
CA PHE A 50 12.24 -24.32 -1.49
C PHE A 50 11.78 -25.37 -2.50
N ARG A 51 10.86 -26.23 -2.05
CA ARG A 51 10.21 -27.25 -2.91
C ARG A 51 9.14 -26.68 -3.84
N VAL A 52 8.85 -25.38 -3.73
CA VAL A 52 7.84 -24.68 -4.53
C VAL A 52 8.52 -24.03 -5.72
N SER A 53 7.89 -24.10 -6.90
CA SER A 53 8.42 -23.41 -8.07
C SER A 53 8.49 -21.91 -7.80
N ILE A 54 9.66 -21.31 -8.00
CA ILE A 54 9.90 -19.87 -7.83
C ILE A 54 8.83 -19.01 -8.54
N PRO A 55 8.35 -19.36 -9.75
CA PRO A 55 7.25 -18.64 -10.41
C PRO A 55 5.93 -18.66 -9.62
N ALA A 56 5.55 -19.79 -9.02
CA ALA A 56 4.29 -19.90 -8.26
C ALA A 56 4.33 -19.05 -6.98
N PHE A 57 5.47 -19.02 -6.29
CA PHE A 57 5.66 -18.15 -5.13
C PHE A 57 5.56 -16.66 -5.51
N GLY A 58 6.19 -16.26 -6.61
CA GLY A 58 6.10 -14.89 -7.11
C GLY A 58 4.67 -14.46 -7.42
N ILE A 59 3.89 -15.30 -8.11
CA ILE A 59 2.49 -15.03 -8.40
C ILE A 59 1.68 -14.89 -7.11
N ALA A 60 1.85 -15.80 -6.15
CA ALA A 60 1.14 -15.74 -4.88
C ALA A 60 1.50 -14.47 -4.08
N ALA A 61 2.78 -14.08 -4.06
CA ALA A 61 3.24 -12.87 -3.37
C ALA A 61 2.66 -11.59 -3.98
N VAL A 62 2.67 -11.47 -5.32
CA VAL A 62 2.10 -10.32 -6.03
C VAL A 62 0.59 -10.20 -5.79
N ASN A 63 -0.14 -11.31 -5.89
CA ASN A 63 -1.57 -11.31 -5.62
C ASN A 63 -1.85 -10.98 -4.14
N GLY A 64 -1.07 -11.54 -3.22
CA GLY A 64 -1.16 -11.24 -1.80
C GLY A 64 -0.95 -9.75 -1.49
N LEU A 65 0.07 -9.14 -2.10
CA LEU A 65 0.33 -7.70 -1.97
C LEU A 65 -0.81 -6.86 -2.55
N LEU A 66 -1.29 -7.18 -3.74
CA LEU A 66 -2.41 -6.46 -4.36
C LEU A 66 -3.68 -6.56 -3.52
N ILE A 67 -4.05 -7.75 -3.06
CA ILE A 67 -5.21 -7.96 -2.20
C ILE A 67 -5.01 -7.21 -0.87
N GLY A 68 -3.84 -7.32 -0.25
CA GLY A 68 -3.51 -6.65 1.01
C GLY A 68 -3.66 -5.13 0.90
N TRP A 69 -3.02 -4.51 -0.09
CA TRP A 69 -3.10 -3.07 -0.29
C TRP A 69 -4.50 -2.58 -0.68
N THR A 70 -5.24 -3.39 -1.44
CA THR A 70 -6.64 -3.09 -1.79
C THR A 70 -7.53 -3.12 -0.55
N LEU A 71 -7.36 -4.10 0.35
CA LEU A 71 -8.08 -4.17 1.62
C LEU A 71 -7.72 -2.99 2.53
N ILE A 72 -6.44 -2.63 2.63
CA ILE A 72 -6.00 -1.43 3.36
C ILE A 72 -6.66 -0.19 2.75
N GLY A 73 -6.70 -0.09 1.42
CA GLY A 73 -7.36 1.01 0.72
C GLY A 73 -8.84 1.13 1.06
N LEU A 74 -9.58 0.03 1.05
CA LEU A 74 -10.98 0.00 1.47
C LEU A 74 -11.16 0.46 2.93
N LEU A 75 -10.28 0.00 3.84
CA LEU A 75 -10.30 0.41 5.25
C LEU A 75 -9.98 1.91 5.41
N MET A 76 -9.03 2.44 4.64
CA MET A 76 -8.72 3.87 4.63
C MET A 76 -9.87 4.69 4.06
N GLY A 77 -10.56 4.20 3.02
CA GLY A 77 -11.78 4.81 2.49
C GLY A 77 -12.93 4.81 3.50
N ALA A 78 -13.08 3.73 4.26
CA ALA A 78 -14.06 3.67 5.35
C ALA A 78 -13.70 4.62 6.50
N LEU A 79 -12.41 4.72 6.84
CA LEU A 79 -11.90 5.62 7.88
C LEU A 79 -12.08 7.09 7.48
N TRP A 80 -11.90 7.41 6.20
CA TRP A 80 -12.12 8.74 5.64
C TRP A 80 -13.53 9.28 5.93
N ILE A 81 -14.56 8.43 5.81
CA ILE A 81 -15.96 8.79 6.08
C ILE A 81 -16.15 9.27 7.53
N ARG A 82 -15.34 8.76 8.46
CA ARG A 82 -15.46 9.04 9.90
C ARG A 82 -14.58 10.20 10.36
N ILE A 83 -13.54 10.57 9.61
CA ILE A 83 -12.56 11.56 10.03
C ILE A 83 -12.62 12.78 9.11
N PRO A 84 -13.04 13.96 9.63
CA PRO A 84 -13.16 15.16 8.81
C PRO A 84 -11.79 15.65 8.33
N GLN A 85 -11.78 16.27 7.16
CA GLN A 85 -10.60 16.96 6.63
C GLN A 85 -10.27 18.23 7.42
N PRO A 86 -8.99 18.57 7.62
CA PRO A 86 -7.77 17.91 7.13
C PRO A 86 -7.22 16.80 8.05
N ARG A 87 -7.95 16.44 9.13
CA ARG A 87 -7.43 15.58 10.21
C ARG A 87 -7.05 14.19 9.73
N PHE A 88 -7.77 13.64 8.75
CA PHE A 88 -7.42 12.34 8.18
C PHE A 88 -6.03 12.35 7.55
N SER A 89 -5.73 13.34 6.70
CA SER A 89 -4.44 13.41 6.01
C SER A 89 -3.29 13.59 7.01
N ILE A 90 -3.51 14.41 8.05
CA ILE A 90 -2.55 14.57 9.15
C ILE A 90 -2.34 13.25 9.89
N LEU A 91 -3.41 12.50 10.18
CA LEU A 91 -3.32 11.19 10.83
C LEU A 91 -2.51 10.19 9.99
N VAL A 92 -2.80 10.10 8.70
CA VAL A 92 -2.07 9.20 7.79
C VAL A 92 -0.59 9.57 7.72
N VAL A 93 -0.27 10.86 7.61
CA VAL A 93 1.12 11.33 7.62
C VAL A 93 1.79 11.03 8.95
N ALA A 94 1.13 11.30 10.08
CA ALA A 94 1.67 11.04 11.41
C ALA A 94 1.96 9.55 11.63
N VAL A 95 1.03 8.67 11.25
CA VAL A 95 1.21 7.22 11.33
C VAL A 95 2.33 6.76 10.38
N GLY A 96 2.37 7.26 9.15
CA GLY A 96 3.43 6.95 8.19
C GLY A 96 4.81 7.34 8.71
N LEU A 97 4.97 8.56 9.23
CA LEU A 97 6.21 9.03 9.85
C LEU A 97 6.58 8.24 11.10
N ALA A 98 5.60 7.84 11.92
CA ALA A 98 5.84 7.00 13.09
C ALA A 98 6.35 5.61 12.70
N ILE A 99 5.77 4.99 11.66
CA ILE A 99 6.24 3.69 11.13
C ILE A 99 7.66 3.82 10.59
N ILE A 100 7.93 4.84 9.79
CA ILE A 100 9.26 5.11 9.23
C ILE A 100 10.28 5.37 10.36
N GLY A 101 9.91 6.20 11.34
CA GLY A 101 10.77 6.53 12.48
C GLY A 101 11.05 5.34 13.38
N LEU A 102 10.04 4.51 13.68
CA LEU A 102 10.21 3.28 14.44
C LEU A 102 11.11 2.28 13.71
N TYR A 103 10.91 2.11 12.40
CA TYR A 103 11.76 1.26 11.58
C TYR A 103 13.22 1.73 11.61
N ALA A 104 13.45 3.03 11.39
CA ALA A 104 14.78 3.63 11.42
C ALA A 104 15.44 3.55 12.81
N PHE A 105 14.65 3.65 13.88
CA PHE A 105 15.13 3.47 15.25
C PHE A 105 15.59 2.04 15.53
N ILE A 106 14.84 1.04 15.07
CA ILE A 106 15.15 -0.38 15.32
C ILE A 106 16.31 -0.87 14.45
N ARG A 107 16.35 -0.49 13.17
CA ARG A 107 17.31 -1.02 12.18
C ARG A 107 18.52 -0.12 11.95
N GLY A 108 18.49 1.11 12.46
CA GLY A 108 19.40 2.17 12.04
C GLY A 108 19.02 2.76 10.68
N PHE A 109 19.49 3.97 10.37
CA PHE A 109 19.31 4.60 9.07
C PHE A 109 20.28 3.99 8.03
N ASP A 110 20.10 2.70 7.71
CA ASP A 110 20.71 2.13 6.51
C ASP A 110 19.76 2.32 5.32
N GLN A 111 20.23 2.96 4.25
CA GLN A 111 19.45 3.19 3.03
C GLN A 111 19.77 2.15 1.95
N ARG A 112 20.35 1.00 2.30
CA ARG A 112 20.75 -0.03 1.34
C ARG A 112 19.82 -1.23 1.38
N GLY A 113 19.60 -1.83 0.21
CA GLY A 113 18.85 -3.08 0.07
C GLY A 113 17.41 -3.00 0.57
N GLU A 114 17.04 -3.90 1.48
CA GLU A 114 15.68 -4.07 2.02
C GLU A 114 15.12 -2.79 2.67
N ALA A 115 15.96 -2.05 3.38
CA ALA A 115 15.55 -0.82 4.07
C ALA A 115 15.10 0.28 3.09
N ALA A 116 15.75 0.37 1.92
CA ALA A 116 15.34 1.30 0.87
C ALA A 116 13.97 0.95 0.27
N VAL A 117 13.70 -0.34 0.10
CA VAL A 117 12.41 -0.85 -0.40
C VAL A 117 11.30 -0.49 0.59
N LEU A 118 11.48 -0.83 1.87
CA LEU A 118 10.50 -0.56 2.91
C LEU A 118 10.24 0.94 3.08
N LEU A 119 11.30 1.77 3.02
CA LEU A 119 11.17 3.21 3.07
C LEU A 119 10.41 3.77 1.85
N ALA A 120 10.73 3.29 0.64
CA ALA A 120 10.04 3.70 -0.58
C ALA A 120 8.55 3.33 -0.54
N THR A 121 8.24 2.10 -0.11
CA THR A 121 6.86 1.63 0.06
C THR A 121 6.12 2.45 1.11
N ALA A 122 6.72 2.72 2.27
CA ALA A 122 6.09 3.49 3.33
C ALA A 122 5.81 4.95 2.91
N LEU A 123 6.78 5.59 2.23
CA LEU A 123 6.60 6.94 1.70
C LEU A 123 5.52 6.99 0.63
N LEU A 124 5.54 6.04 -0.31
CA LEU A 124 4.56 5.97 -1.38
C LEU A 124 3.15 5.71 -0.84
N ALA A 125 3.00 4.77 0.10
CA ALA A 125 1.72 4.49 0.74
C ALA A 125 1.21 5.70 1.53
N THR A 126 2.09 6.37 2.28
CA THR A 126 1.74 7.59 3.01
C THR A 126 1.26 8.68 2.05
N LEU A 127 1.99 8.93 0.96
CA LEU A 127 1.61 9.93 -0.03
C LEU A 127 0.27 9.58 -0.70
N ALA A 128 0.11 8.33 -1.13
CA ALA A 128 -1.09 7.88 -1.81
C ALA A 128 -2.33 7.96 -0.90
N PHE A 129 -2.24 7.54 0.36
CA PHE A 129 -3.39 7.66 1.27
C PHE A 129 -3.61 9.08 1.80
N ALA A 130 -2.55 9.87 2.05
CA ALA A 130 -2.70 11.22 2.58
C ALA A 130 -3.12 12.25 1.52
N VAL A 131 -2.89 11.96 0.23
CA VAL A 131 -3.15 12.89 -0.89
C VAL A 131 -4.08 12.29 -1.94
N MET A 132 -3.74 11.15 -2.54
CA MET A 132 -4.50 10.60 -3.67
C MET A 132 -5.91 10.16 -3.25
N LEU A 133 -6.06 9.45 -2.13
CA LEU A 133 -7.37 9.05 -1.61
C LEU A 133 -8.28 10.28 -1.35
N PRO A 134 -7.86 11.30 -0.59
CA PRO A 134 -8.59 12.56 -0.47
C PRO A 134 -9.04 13.17 -1.79
N ALA A 135 -8.12 13.25 -2.76
CA ALA A 135 -8.38 13.89 -4.04
C ALA A 135 -9.44 13.14 -4.84
N LEU A 136 -9.37 11.80 -4.84
CA LEU A 136 -10.37 10.95 -5.49
C LEU A 136 -11.71 10.98 -4.76
N ALA A 137 -11.70 10.91 -3.43
CA ALA A 137 -12.91 10.94 -2.61
C ALA A 137 -13.65 12.28 -2.71
N ALA A 138 -12.92 13.40 -2.88
CA ALA A 138 -13.48 14.74 -3.01
C ALA A 138 -13.80 15.14 -4.46
N SER A 139 -13.36 14.37 -5.47
CA SER A 139 -13.72 14.63 -6.87
C SER A 139 -15.23 14.52 -7.06
N ARG A 140 -15.84 15.51 -7.76
CA ARG A 140 -17.29 15.67 -7.87
C ARG A 140 -17.94 14.66 -8.79
#